data_AF-A0A326GR81-F1
#
_entry.id   AF-A0A326GR81-F1
#
_cell.length_a   1.000
_cell.length_b   1.000
_cell.length_c   1.000
_cell.angle_alpha   90.00
_cell.angle_beta   90.00
_cell.angle_gamma   90.00
#
_symmetry.space_group_name_H-M   'P 1'
#
loop_
_entity.id
_entity.type
_entity.pdbx_description
1 polymer ?
#
loop_
_entity_poly.entity_id
_entity_poly.type
_entity_poly.pdbx_seq_one_letter_code
_entity_poly.pdbx_strand_id
1 'polypeptide(L)'
;MNAHDIDPELPWGHWLILDEEPYSDKAFVDPEDGRRWKTLRSALWEGRLGMGRQDGEVIETIHAVMAATVRRPSGNHELEADLFQYSRPYRRMVVSWLEGHGLIVPNHNGEGAEALTAEGWSVLHLLMATREHRLQGSRPSSATIRDLSELGLGPEEREDRLARVERLAARWNAAFLRRHEGGRASIVLVKKGDGPVPVFETVWTLRLANVEQRDGFYEWLCHRLDRWEAWAERGSAYGSNELTMHLLQVAAAALADGTEPAKGGRASPLT
;
A
#
# COMPACT_ATOMS: atom_id res chain seq x y z
N MET A 1 -14.92 22.22 12.57
CA MET A 1 -13.88 21.19 12.47
C MET A 1 -13.53 20.86 13.90
N ASN A 2 -14.12 19.79 14.43
CA ASN A 2 -14.15 19.50 15.86
C ASN A 2 -12.78 19.00 16.31
N ALA A 3 -12.31 19.58 17.41
CA ALA A 3 -10.96 19.43 17.96
C ALA A 3 -10.85 18.15 18.80
N HIS A 4 -11.05 16.99 18.19
CA HIS A 4 -10.41 15.81 18.73
C HIS A 4 -8.91 15.95 18.42
N ASP A 5 -8.06 15.86 19.44
CA ASP A 5 -6.61 15.78 19.25
C ASP A 5 -6.34 14.52 18.43
N ILE A 6 -6.13 14.69 17.12
CA ILE A 6 -5.90 13.58 16.22
C ILE A 6 -4.53 13.00 16.55
N ASP A 7 -4.53 11.87 17.26
CA ASP A 7 -3.34 11.09 17.52
C ASP A 7 -2.94 10.32 16.24
N PRO A 8 -1.78 10.61 15.63
CA PRO A 8 -1.32 9.91 14.43
C PRO A 8 -1.06 8.43 14.66
N GLU A 9 -0.85 7.96 15.89
CA GLU A 9 -0.57 6.56 16.21
C GLU A 9 -1.86 5.71 16.39
N LEU A 10 -3.02 6.37 16.53
CA LEU A 10 -4.30 5.70 16.71
C LEU A 10 -5.14 5.72 15.43
N PRO A 11 -5.94 4.66 15.16
CA PRO A 11 -6.89 4.68 14.05
C PRO A 11 -7.87 5.85 14.16
N TRP A 12 -8.17 6.46 13.01
CA TRP A 12 -9.19 7.51 12.92
C TRP A 12 -10.53 6.99 13.43
N GLY A 13 -11.24 7.79 14.22
CA GLY A 13 -12.48 7.37 14.87
C GLY A 13 -12.30 6.56 16.15
N HIS A 14 -11.09 6.54 16.75
CA HIS A 14 -10.84 5.90 18.05
C HIS A 14 -11.71 6.46 19.20
N TRP A 15 -12.25 7.67 19.04
CA TRP A 15 -13.18 8.30 19.97
C TRP A 15 -14.64 7.88 19.78
N LEU A 16 -14.97 7.18 18.68
CA LEU A 16 -16.33 6.76 18.40
C LEU A 16 -16.75 5.65 19.36
N ILE A 17 -17.98 5.75 19.87
CA ILE A 17 -18.53 4.78 20.81
C ILE A 17 -19.34 3.76 20.02
N LEU A 18 -19.05 2.48 20.25
CA LEU A 18 -19.89 1.42 19.72
C LEU A 18 -21.16 1.31 20.56
N ASP A 19 -22.29 1.65 19.97
CA ASP A 19 -23.61 1.50 20.56
C ASP A 19 -24.19 0.13 20.18
N GLU A 20 -24.27 -0.76 21.18
CA GLU A 20 -24.85 -2.10 21.08
C GLU A 20 -26.21 -2.17 21.79
N GLU A 21 -27.15 -1.30 21.39
CA GLU A 21 -28.51 -1.38 21.91
C GLU A 21 -29.15 -2.76 21.61
N PRO A 22 -29.85 -3.39 22.57
CA PRO A 22 -30.36 -4.77 22.45
C PRO A 22 -31.34 -5.04 21.29
N TYR A 23 -31.81 -3.99 20.61
CA TYR A 23 -32.80 -4.05 19.52
C TYR A 23 -32.44 -3.17 18.32
N SER A 24 -31.24 -2.56 18.30
CA SER A 24 -30.75 -1.74 17.19
C SER A 24 -29.64 -2.48 16.42
N ASP A 25 -29.51 -2.18 15.13
CA ASP A 25 -28.27 -2.47 14.41
C ASP A 25 -27.10 -1.78 15.14
N LYS A 26 -25.99 -2.50 15.30
CA LYS A 26 -24.74 -1.96 15.86
C LYS A 26 -24.33 -0.71 15.08
N ALA A 27 -24.06 0.38 15.80
CA ALA A 27 -23.66 1.63 15.19
C ALA A 27 -22.49 2.27 15.95
N PHE A 28 -21.60 2.89 15.21
CA PHE A 28 -20.61 3.80 15.76
C PHE A 28 -21.26 5.17 15.92
N VAL A 29 -21.16 5.73 17.13
CA VAL A 29 -21.78 7.00 17.50
C VAL A 29 -20.69 7.98 17.88
N ASP A 30 -20.75 9.19 17.30
CA ASP A 30 -19.92 10.30 17.76
C ASP A 30 -20.59 10.93 19.00
N PRO A 31 -19.92 10.95 20.16
CA PRO A 31 -20.50 11.48 21.39
C PRO A 31 -20.73 13.00 21.35
N GLU A 32 -20.08 13.74 20.45
CA GLU A 32 -20.21 15.20 20.36
C GLU A 32 -21.41 15.62 19.52
N ASP A 33 -21.59 15.02 18.34
CA ASP A 33 -22.64 15.41 17.40
C ASP A 33 -23.80 14.41 17.30
N GLY A 34 -23.69 13.26 17.97
CA GLY A 34 -24.70 12.21 18.04
C GLY A 34 -24.91 11.47 16.72
N ARG A 35 -24.09 11.71 15.70
CA ARG A 35 -24.22 11.03 14.41
C ARG A 35 -23.89 9.55 14.54
N ARG A 36 -24.60 8.74 13.75
CA ARG A 36 -24.53 7.28 13.78
C ARG A 36 -24.10 6.75 12.42
N TRP A 37 -23.14 5.84 12.43
CA TRP A 37 -22.66 5.16 11.23
C TRP A 37 -22.61 3.65 11.42
N LYS A 38 -22.85 2.91 10.34
CA LYS A 38 -22.81 1.44 10.36
C LYS A 38 -21.39 0.90 10.53
N THR A 39 -20.41 1.60 9.98
CA THR A 39 -19.00 1.22 10.06
C THR A 39 -18.11 2.44 10.27
N LEU A 40 -16.91 2.23 10.83
CA LEU A 40 -15.89 3.29 10.90
C LEU A 40 -15.50 3.82 9.52
N ARG A 41 -15.50 2.97 8.47
CA ARG A 41 -15.23 3.41 7.09
C ARG A 41 -16.31 4.35 6.56
N SER A 42 -17.59 4.09 6.87
CA SER A 42 -18.68 5.01 6.52
C SER A 42 -18.61 6.31 7.33
N ALA A 43 -18.16 6.25 8.59
CA ALA A 43 -17.94 7.46 9.41
C ALA A 43 -16.86 8.36 8.80
N LEU A 44 -15.75 7.76 8.36
CA LEU A 44 -14.70 8.48 7.63
C LEU A 44 -15.24 9.02 6.28
N TRP A 45 -15.80 8.13 5.44
CA TRP A 45 -16.16 8.43 4.06
C TRP A 45 -17.30 9.44 3.94
N GLU A 46 -18.44 9.14 4.57
CA GLU A 46 -19.66 9.94 4.48
C GLU A 46 -19.63 11.10 5.47
N GLY A 47 -19.08 10.87 6.68
CA GLY A 47 -19.02 11.88 7.73
C GLY A 47 -17.89 12.88 7.54
N ARG A 48 -16.64 12.43 7.66
CA ARG A 48 -15.45 13.31 7.66
C ARG A 48 -15.05 13.82 6.28
N LEU A 49 -15.16 12.98 5.27
CA LEU A 49 -14.79 13.35 3.89
C LEU A 49 -15.97 13.93 3.13
N GLY A 50 -17.20 13.80 3.63
CA GLY A 50 -18.39 14.37 3.01
C GLY A 50 -18.71 13.73 1.66
N MET A 51 -18.27 12.50 1.44
CA MET A 51 -18.51 11.77 0.21
C MET A 51 -19.94 11.19 0.20
N GLY A 52 -20.40 10.82 -0.99
CA GLY A 52 -21.65 10.05 -1.14
C GLY A 52 -21.51 8.63 -0.58
N ARG A 53 -22.40 7.73 -0.98
CA ARG A 53 -22.36 6.32 -0.55
C ARG A 53 -20.96 5.72 -0.74
N GLN A 54 -20.49 4.99 0.26
CA GLN A 54 -19.17 4.34 0.22
C GLN A 54 -18.97 3.51 -1.05
N ASP A 55 -17.87 3.81 -1.75
CA ASP A 55 -17.34 3.02 -2.86
C ASP A 55 -16.07 2.28 -2.40
N GLY A 56 -16.13 0.95 -2.40
CA GLY A 56 -15.05 0.08 -1.95
C GLY A 56 -13.77 0.22 -2.79
N GLU A 57 -13.88 0.45 -4.09
CA GLU A 57 -12.72 0.52 -4.99
C GLU A 57 -11.94 1.82 -4.79
N VAL A 58 -12.67 2.93 -4.63
CA VAL A 58 -12.07 4.25 -4.44
C VAL A 58 -11.36 4.34 -3.09
N ILE A 59 -11.94 3.78 -2.03
CA ILE A 59 -11.32 3.80 -0.70
C ILE A 59 -10.07 2.91 -0.64
N GLU A 60 -10.04 1.79 -1.37
CA GLU A 60 -8.83 0.97 -1.50
C GLU A 60 -7.75 1.66 -2.37
N THR A 61 -8.16 2.40 -3.41
CA THR A 61 -7.23 3.24 -4.18
C THR A 61 -6.59 4.31 -3.30
N ILE A 62 -7.38 5.00 -2.46
CA ILE A 62 -6.88 5.99 -1.50
C ILE A 62 -5.92 5.34 -0.50
N HIS A 63 -6.28 4.20 0.06
CA HIS A 63 -5.41 3.43 0.94
C HIS A 63 -4.07 3.12 0.27
N ALA A 64 -4.09 2.62 -0.98
CA ALA A 64 -2.89 2.30 -1.73
C ALA A 64 -1.99 3.53 -1.99
N VAL A 65 -2.60 4.67 -2.34
CA VAL A 65 -1.86 5.93 -2.54
C VAL A 65 -1.23 6.43 -1.24
N MET A 66 -1.98 6.44 -0.13
CA MET A 66 -1.46 6.86 1.17
C MET A 66 -0.36 5.93 1.68
N ALA A 67 -0.52 4.62 1.51
CA ALA A 67 0.49 3.63 1.86
C ALA A 67 1.77 3.80 1.02
N ALA A 68 1.64 4.16 -0.26
CA ALA A 68 2.78 4.43 -1.13
C ALA A 68 3.54 5.70 -0.72
N THR A 69 2.85 6.76 -0.32
CA THR A 69 3.47 8.01 0.16
C THR A 69 4.43 7.81 1.33
N VAL A 70 4.11 6.90 2.26
CA VAL A 70 4.88 6.71 3.50
C VAL A 70 6.15 5.86 3.32
N ARG A 71 6.16 4.94 2.36
CA ARG A 71 7.18 3.86 2.33
C ARG A 71 8.54 4.29 1.77
N ARG A 72 8.55 5.28 0.88
CA ARG A 72 9.72 5.96 0.28
C ARG A 72 9.20 6.97 -0.76
N PRO A 73 10.03 7.89 -1.27
CA PRO A 73 9.75 8.51 -2.56
C PRO A 73 9.93 7.43 -3.64
N SER A 74 8.93 6.56 -3.84
CA SER A 74 8.74 5.94 -5.14
C SER A 74 8.67 7.09 -6.13
N GLY A 75 9.49 7.05 -7.17
CA GLY A 75 9.45 8.14 -8.13
C GLY A 75 8.08 8.22 -8.80
N ASN A 76 7.79 9.43 -9.27
CA ASN A 76 6.45 9.77 -9.75
C ASN A 76 5.99 8.83 -10.88
N HIS A 77 6.91 8.35 -11.72
CA HIS A 77 6.59 7.49 -12.86
C HIS A 77 6.20 6.08 -12.41
N GLU A 78 6.87 5.53 -11.42
CA GLU A 78 6.54 4.20 -10.89
C GLU A 78 5.15 4.14 -10.27
N LEU A 79 4.81 5.14 -9.44
CA LEU A 79 3.49 5.23 -8.84
C LEU A 79 2.40 5.35 -9.91
N GLU A 80 2.68 6.14 -10.95
CA GLU A 80 1.80 6.36 -12.09
C GLU A 80 1.56 5.07 -12.89
N ALA A 81 2.62 4.31 -13.17
CA ALA A 81 2.54 3.04 -13.89
C ALA A 81 1.74 1.99 -13.12
N ASP A 82 1.96 1.90 -11.80
CA ASP A 82 1.41 0.82 -10.99
C ASP A 82 -0.02 1.08 -10.53
N LEU A 83 -0.30 2.24 -9.94
CA LEU A 83 -1.60 2.55 -9.34
C LEU A 83 -2.56 3.26 -10.30
N PHE A 84 -2.02 4.04 -11.23
CA PHE A 84 -2.82 4.94 -12.07
C PHE A 84 -2.85 4.53 -13.54
N GLN A 85 -2.25 3.38 -13.91
CA GLN A 85 -2.19 2.88 -15.29
C GLN A 85 -1.71 3.97 -16.28
N TYR A 86 -0.68 4.72 -15.90
CA TYR A 86 -0.13 5.85 -16.67
C TYR A 86 -1.07 7.07 -16.83
N SER A 87 -2.12 7.17 -16.01
CA SER A 87 -3.03 8.32 -16.03
C SER A 87 -2.54 9.43 -15.09
N ARG A 88 -1.68 10.32 -15.60
CA ARG A 88 -1.29 11.57 -14.89
C ARG A 88 -2.47 12.42 -14.41
N PRO A 89 -3.53 12.66 -15.21
CA PRO A 89 -4.65 13.47 -14.76
C PRO A 89 -5.37 12.83 -13.57
N TYR A 90 -5.53 11.51 -13.57
CA TYR A 90 -6.18 10.79 -12.48
C TYR A 90 -5.31 10.82 -11.20
N ARG A 91 -3.99 10.61 -11.34
CA ARG A 91 -3.04 10.80 -10.23
C ARG A 91 -3.15 12.19 -9.60
N ARG A 92 -3.09 13.23 -10.43
CA ARG A 92 -3.17 14.63 -9.98
C ARG A 92 -4.48 14.91 -9.26
N MET A 93 -5.60 14.41 -9.80
CA MET A 93 -6.90 14.55 -9.17
C MET A 93 -6.92 13.92 -7.76
N VAL A 94 -6.43 12.69 -7.61
CA VAL A 94 -6.41 12.00 -6.31
C VAL A 94 -5.49 12.71 -5.31
N VAL A 95 -4.29 13.13 -5.74
CA VAL A 95 -3.36 13.87 -4.88
C VAL A 95 -3.95 15.21 -4.44
N SER A 96 -4.47 16.02 -5.37
CA SER A 96 -5.11 17.30 -5.03
C SER A 96 -6.34 17.13 -4.14
N TRP A 97 -7.06 16.02 -4.28
CA TRP A 97 -8.18 15.69 -3.40
C TRP A 97 -7.71 15.36 -1.98
N LEU A 98 -6.65 14.54 -1.83
CA LEU A 98 -6.06 14.23 -0.53
C LEU A 98 -5.50 15.48 0.16
N GLU A 99 -4.87 16.36 -0.61
CA GLU A 99 -4.39 17.67 -0.16
C GLU A 99 -5.57 18.55 0.31
N GLY A 100 -6.64 18.64 -0.48
CA GLY A 100 -7.84 19.39 -0.14
C GLY A 100 -8.53 18.91 1.14
N HIS A 101 -8.41 17.62 1.47
CA HIS A 101 -8.91 17.05 2.73
C HIS A 101 -7.91 17.13 3.90
N GLY A 102 -6.70 17.66 3.67
CA GLY A 102 -5.65 17.80 4.67
C GLY A 102 -5.02 16.49 5.11
N LEU A 103 -5.06 15.44 4.27
CA LEU A 103 -4.51 14.11 4.60
C LEU A 103 -3.03 13.97 4.21
N ILE A 104 -2.55 14.83 3.30
CA ILE A 104 -1.17 14.84 2.83
C ILE A 104 -0.57 16.23 2.89
N VAL A 105 0.76 16.29 2.99
CA VAL A 105 1.56 17.47 2.69
C VAL A 105 1.96 17.38 1.22
N PRO A 106 1.57 18.33 0.35
CA PRO A 106 1.91 18.30 -1.06
C PRO A 106 3.41 18.50 -1.24
N ASN A 107 3.98 17.87 -2.27
CA ASN A 107 5.37 18.08 -2.62
C ASN A 107 5.59 19.50 -3.19
N HIS A 108 6.76 20.09 -2.94
CA HIS A 108 7.13 21.45 -3.37
C HIS A 108 7.10 21.64 -4.90
N ASN A 109 7.22 20.56 -5.68
CA ASN A 109 7.13 20.59 -7.14
C ASN A 109 5.68 20.45 -7.67
N GLY A 110 4.68 20.36 -6.78
CA GLY A 110 3.27 20.16 -7.14
C GLY A 110 2.95 18.78 -7.71
N GLU A 111 3.89 17.83 -7.62
CA GLU A 111 3.71 16.45 -8.05
C GLU A 111 3.82 15.48 -6.86
N GLY A 112 2.69 14.87 -6.50
CA GLY A 112 2.64 13.87 -5.43
C GLY A 112 2.59 14.47 -4.03
N ALA A 113 2.85 13.63 -3.04
CA ALA A 113 2.84 13.97 -1.62
C ALA A 113 4.26 13.85 -1.05
N GLU A 114 4.67 14.82 -0.22
CA GLU A 114 5.93 14.78 0.54
C GLU A 114 5.79 13.88 1.77
N ALA A 115 4.67 13.99 2.48
CA ALA A 115 4.37 13.22 3.69
C ALA A 115 2.86 13.10 3.92
N LEU A 116 2.46 12.24 4.85
CA LEU A 116 1.11 12.28 5.42
C LEU A 116 1.04 13.30 6.56
N THR A 117 -0.12 13.94 6.73
CA THR A 117 -0.41 14.73 7.94
C THR A 117 -0.70 13.80 9.13
N ALA A 118 -0.82 14.35 10.35
CA ALA A 118 -1.20 13.55 11.52
C ALA A 118 -2.55 12.83 11.32
N GLU A 119 -3.51 13.51 10.68
CA GLU A 119 -4.77 12.89 10.29
C GLU A 119 -4.62 11.88 9.17
N GLY A 120 -3.74 12.14 8.19
CA GLY A 120 -3.40 11.15 7.17
C GLY A 120 -2.90 9.83 7.76
N TRP A 121 -2.05 9.90 8.79
CA TRP A 121 -1.57 8.72 9.52
C TRP A 121 -2.70 7.99 10.25
N SER A 122 -3.52 8.71 11.00
CA SER A 122 -4.66 8.14 11.71
C SER A 122 -5.66 7.45 10.75
N VAL A 123 -5.93 8.08 9.59
CA VAL A 123 -6.77 7.52 8.52
C VAL A 123 -6.14 6.28 7.92
N LEU A 124 -4.83 6.29 7.63
CA LEU A 124 -4.13 5.12 7.11
C LEU A 124 -4.26 3.93 8.07
N HIS A 125 -4.10 4.15 9.37
CA HIS A 125 -4.30 3.11 10.38
C HIS A 125 -5.73 2.57 10.42
N LEU A 126 -6.74 3.43 10.28
CA LEU A 126 -8.13 2.98 10.16
C LEU A 126 -8.33 2.11 8.92
N LEU A 127 -7.85 2.55 7.75
CA LEU A 127 -8.04 1.84 6.49
C LEU A 127 -7.37 0.47 6.51
N MET A 128 -6.19 0.38 7.13
CA MET A 128 -5.50 -0.89 7.39
C MET A 128 -6.31 -1.80 8.31
N ALA A 129 -6.83 -1.27 9.43
CA ALA A 129 -7.54 -2.06 10.44
C ALA A 129 -8.93 -2.56 9.97
N THR A 130 -9.56 -1.83 9.06
CA THR A 130 -10.95 -2.07 8.63
C THR A 130 -11.09 -2.66 7.23
N ARG A 131 -9.99 -3.01 6.58
CA ARG A 131 -10.00 -3.68 5.26
C ARG A 131 -10.83 -4.97 5.35
N GLU A 132 -11.63 -5.32 4.34
CA GLU A 132 -12.57 -6.46 4.45
C GLU A 132 -11.88 -7.83 4.68
N HIS A 133 -12.53 -8.74 5.43
CA HIS A 133 -11.95 -10.03 5.86
C HIS A 133 -11.39 -10.93 4.73
N ARG A 134 -11.93 -10.84 3.50
CA ARG A 134 -11.40 -11.55 2.33
C ARG A 134 -10.02 -11.01 1.89
N LEU A 135 -9.69 -9.80 2.32
CA LEU A 135 -8.40 -9.09 2.17
C LEU A 135 -7.60 -9.03 3.51
N GLN A 136 -8.14 -9.54 4.63
CA GLN A 136 -7.47 -9.52 5.97
C GLN A 136 -6.59 -10.74 6.27
N GLY A 137 -6.65 -11.81 5.47
CA GLY A 137 -5.60 -12.86 5.55
C GLY A 137 -4.21 -12.35 5.11
N SER A 138 -4.15 -11.09 4.70
CA SER A 138 -2.99 -10.35 4.25
C SER A 138 -2.63 -9.25 5.25
N ARG A 139 -1.61 -9.54 6.06
CA ARG A 139 -0.65 -8.62 6.70
C ARG A 139 -0.93 -7.95 8.05
N PRO A 140 0.15 -7.54 8.75
CA PRO A 140 0.11 -7.15 10.15
C PRO A 140 -0.31 -5.69 10.33
N SER A 141 -0.81 -5.41 11.53
CA SER A 141 -1.40 -4.17 12.02
C SER A 141 -0.48 -2.93 11.87
N SER A 142 -1.03 -1.76 12.21
CA SER A 142 -0.44 -0.40 12.21
C SER A 142 1.06 -0.25 12.51
N ALA A 143 1.68 -1.15 13.29
CA ALA A 143 3.13 -1.18 13.51
C ALA A 143 3.95 -1.40 12.22
N THR A 144 3.34 -1.91 11.14
CA THR A 144 4.08 -2.56 10.07
C THR A 144 4.50 -1.69 8.89
N ILE A 145 4.04 -0.46 8.67
CA ILE A 145 4.49 0.28 7.46
C ILE A 145 5.95 0.73 7.61
N ARG A 146 6.32 1.22 8.79
CA ARG A 146 7.72 1.48 9.16
C ARG A 146 8.51 0.17 9.21
N ASP A 147 7.98 -0.87 9.86
CA ASP A 147 8.65 -2.17 9.93
C ASP A 147 8.77 -2.86 8.56
N LEU A 148 7.86 -2.62 7.59
CA LEU A 148 7.92 -3.13 6.21
C LEU A 148 9.00 -2.41 5.41
N SER A 149 9.16 -1.10 5.64
CA SER A 149 10.28 -0.32 5.11
C SER A 149 11.60 -0.86 5.68
N GLU A 150 11.68 -1.09 6.99
CA GLU A 150 12.83 -1.70 7.66
C GLU A 150 13.04 -3.19 7.32
N LEU A 151 12.00 -3.94 6.99
CA LEU A 151 12.08 -5.35 6.58
C LEU A 151 12.73 -5.50 5.20
N GLY A 152 12.52 -4.54 4.31
CA GLY A 152 13.15 -4.51 2.99
C GLY A 152 14.49 -3.75 2.94
N LEU A 153 14.79 -2.90 3.94
CA LEU A 153 15.93 -1.96 3.95
C LEU A 153 16.76 -1.96 5.25
N GLY A 154 16.52 -2.90 6.16
CA GLY A 154 17.22 -2.97 7.44
C GLY A 154 18.73 -3.12 7.28
N PRO A 155 19.53 -2.69 8.28
CA PRO A 155 21.00 -2.68 8.23
C PRO A 155 21.63 -4.07 8.22
N GLU A 156 20.81 -5.12 8.31
CA GLU A 156 21.20 -6.52 8.25
C GLU A 156 21.88 -6.86 6.91
N GLU A 157 22.73 -7.89 6.92
CA GLU A 157 23.26 -8.44 5.68
C GLU A 157 22.11 -8.87 4.76
N ARG A 158 22.33 -8.71 3.46
CA ARG A 158 21.29 -8.84 2.44
C ARG A 158 20.55 -10.19 2.52
N GLU A 159 21.27 -11.29 2.69
CA GLU A 159 20.65 -12.62 2.75
C GLU A 159 19.77 -12.79 4.00
N ASP A 160 20.23 -12.32 5.17
CA ASP A 160 19.45 -12.39 6.41
C ASP A 160 18.16 -11.56 6.30
N ARG A 161 18.25 -10.38 5.69
CA ARG A 161 17.11 -9.51 5.40
C ARG A 161 16.09 -10.20 4.49
N LEU A 162 16.54 -10.76 3.36
CA LEU A 162 15.65 -11.46 2.43
C LEU A 162 15.01 -12.69 3.09
N ALA A 163 15.78 -13.48 3.85
CA ALA A 163 15.27 -14.64 4.58
C ALA A 163 14.27 -14.26 5.68
N ARG A 164 14.43 -13.09 6.33
CA ARG A 164 13.46 -12.54 7.27
C ARG A 164 12.15 -12.19 6.58
N VAL A 165 12.19 -11.53 5.41
CA VAL A 165 11.00 -11.24 4.60
C VAL A 165 10.30 -12.54 4.20
N GLU A 166 11.03 -13.55 3.73
CA GLU A 166 10.46 -14.85 3.33
C GLU A 166 9.73 -15.56 4.48
N ARG A 167 10.32 -15.55 5.70
CA ARG A 167 9.70 -16.14 6.90
C ARG A 167 8.39 -15.45 7.29
N LEU A 168 8.31 -14.13 7.15
CA LEU A 168 7.10 -13.38 7.43
C LEU A 168 6.05 -13.57 6.32
N ALA A 169 6.50 -13.55 5.07
CA ALA A 169 5.65 -13.68 3.89
C ALA A 169 4.97 -15.06 3.79
N ALA A 170 5.58 -16.11 4.37
CA ALA A 170 5.01 -17.45 4.42
C ALA A 170 3.61 -17.53 5.07
N ARG A 171 3.23 -16.53 5.87
CA ARG A 171 1.91 -16.46 6.54
C ARG A 171 0.88 -15.64 5.76
N TRP A 172 1.29 -14.98 4.68
CA TRP A 172 0.41 -14.08 3.92
C TRP A 172 -0.40 -14.86 2.88
N ASN A 173 -1.53 -14.29 2.45
CA ASN A 173 -2.32 -14.88 1.37
C ASN A 173 -1.60 -14.85 0.02
N ALA A 174 -0.66 -13.94 -0.19
CA ALA A 174 0.18 -13.89 -1.38
C ALA A 174 1.62 -13.53 -1.05
N ALA A 175 2.56 -14.24 -1.67
CA ALA A 175 3.99 -14.06 -1.41
C ALA A 175 4.86 -14.36 -2.64
N PHE A 176 5.83 -13.48 -2.94
CA PHE A 176 6.95 -13.87 -3.78
C PHE A 176 7.97 -14.64 -2.94
N LEU A 177 8.50 -15.73 -3.51
CA LEU A 177 9.48 -16.60 -2.88
C LEU A 177 10.63 -16.85 -3.86
N ARG A 178 11.87 -16.78 -3.37
CA ARG A 178 13.03 -17.22 -4.14
C ARG A 178 13.06 -18.74 -4.19
N ARG A 179 13.38 -19.28 -5.36
CA ARG A 179 13.48 -20.73 -5.62
C ARG A 179 14.72 -21.05 -6.44
N HIS A 180 15.03 -22.35 -6.44
CA HIS A 180 16.00 -22.99 -7.32
C HIS A 180 15.31 -24.17 -7.99
N GLU A 181 14.81 -23.97 -9.20
CA GLU A 181 14.13 -25.01 -9.98
C GLU A 181 15.06 -25.57 -11.05
N GLY A 182 15.34 -26.87 -11.02
CA GLY A 182 16.18 -27.53 -12.02
C GLY A 182 17.59 -26.92 -12.14
N GLY A 183 18.16 -26.45 -11.03
CA GLY A 183 19.47 -25.78 -10.99
C GLY A 183 19.46 -24.33 -11.46
N ARG A 184 18.29 -23.74 -11.76
CA ARG A 184 18.16 -22.34 -12.19
C ARG A 184 17.54 -21.47 -11.11
N ALA A 185 18.02 -20.24 -11.00
CA ALA A 185 17.48 -19.26 -10.07
C ALA A 185 16.10 -18.78 -10.57
N SER A 186 15.08 -18.86 -9.72
CA SER A 186 13.72 -18.45 -10.05
C SER A 186 13.03 -17.72 -8.91
N ILE A 187 12.02 -16.93 -9.24
CA ILE A 187 11.07 -16.38 -8.28
C ILE A 187 9.70 -16.92 -8.63
N VAL A 188 8.95 -17.34 -7.61
CA VAL A 188 7.55 -17.75 -7.75
C VAL A 188 6.68 -16.81 -6.95
N LEU A 189 5.50 -16.48 -7.46
CA LEU A 189 4.42 -15.86 -6.71
C LEU A 189 3.43 -16.96 -6.35
N VAL A 190 3.21 -17.14 -5.05
CA VAL A 190 2.20 -18.04 -4.53
C VAL A 190 1.02 -17.26 -3.99
N LYS A 191 -0.18 -17.80 -4.17
CA LYS A 191 -1.43 -17.29 -3.61
C LYS A 191 -2.16 -18.42 -2.89
N LYS A 192 -2.76 -18.14 -1.74
CA LYS A 192 -3.61 -19.08 -1.01
C LYS A 192 -4.92 -19.27 -1.78
N GLY A 193 -5.25 -20.50 -2.15
CA GLY A 193 -6.46 -20.83 -2.88
C GLY A 193 -7.72 -20.66 -2.04
N ASP A 194 -8.83 -20.34 -2.72
CA ASP A 194 -10.17 -20.18 -2.11
C ASP A 194 -10.90 -21.51 -1.84
N GLY A 195 -10.22 -22.64 -2.05
CA GLY A 195 -10.79 -23.97 -1.87
C GLY A 195 -11.08 -24.34 -0.41
N PRO A 196 -11.86 -25.40 -0.16
CA PRO A 196 -12.21 -25.87 1.19
C PRO A 196 -11.00 -26.27 2.03
N VAL A 197 -9.88 -26.61 1.38
CA VAL A 197 -8.56 -26.72 2.00
C VAL A 197 -7.68 -25.65 1.35
N PRO A 198 -7.31 -24.57 2.07
CA PRO A 198 -6.63 -23.46 1.46
C PRO A 198 -5.14 -23.77 1.32
N VAL A 199 -4.78 -24.31 0.15
CA VAL A 199 -3.39 -24.60 -0.24
C VAL A 199 -2.78 -23.40 -0.98
N PHE A 200 -1.46 -23.26 -0.91
CA PHE A 200 -0.77 -22.27 -1.74
C PHE A 200 -0.61 -22.78 -3.17
N GLU A 201 -1.08 -22.01 -4.13
CA GLU A 201 -0.98 -22.26 -5.55
C GLU A 201 0.04 -21.29 -6.16
N THR A 202 0.89 -21.79 -7.06
CA THR A 202 1.79 -20.93 -7.83
C THR A 202 1.00 -20.25 -8.94
N VAL A 203 0.88 -18.93 -8.86
CA VAL A 203 0.13 -18.12 -9.84
C VAL A 203 1.04 -17.46 -10.88
N TRP A 204 2.35 -17.40 -10.59
CA TRP A 204 3.35 -16.87 -11.52
C TRP A 204 4.75 -17.38 -11.19
N THR A 205 5.57 -17.56 -12.22
CA THR A 205 6.98 -17.98 -12.10
C THR A 205 7.84 -17.21 -13.09
N LEU A 206 8.98 -16.70 -12.63
CA LEU A 206 10.02 -16.13 -13.48
C LEU A 206 11.35 -16.83 -13.24
N ARG A 207 12.00 -17.21 -14.33
CA ARG A 207 13.36 -17.74 -14.32
C ARG A 207 14.34 -16.63 -14.67
N LEU A 208 15.43 -16.55 -13.92
CA LEU A 208 16.50 -15.57 -14.10
C LEU A 208 17.79 -16.29 -14.47
N ALA A 209 18.76 -15.55 -15.02
CA ALA A 209 19.98 -16.18 -15.54
C ALA A 209 20.88 -16.72 -14.42
N ASN A 210 20.87 -16.07 -13.24
CA ASN A 210 21.69 -16.44 -12.09
C ASN A 210 21.09 -15.96 -10.76
N VAL A 211 21.71 -16.36 -9.64
CA VAL A 211 21.30 -16.02 -8.27
C VAL A 211 21.33 -14.52 -8.03
N GLU A 212 22.36 -13.83 -8.52
CA GLU A 212 22.53 -12.38 -8.33
C GLU A 212 21.35 -11.60 -8.91
N GLN A 213 20.96 -11.91 -10.15
CA GLN A 213 19.79 -11.30 -10.80
C GLN A 213 18.49 -11.66 -10.09
N ARG A 214 18.34 -12.90 -9.62
CA ARG A 214 17.16 -13.33 -8.85
C ARG A 214 17.04 -12.51 -7.59
N ASP A 215 18.10 -12.44 -6.81
CA ASP A 215 18.05 -11.76 -5.53
C ASP A 215 17.89 -10.25 -5.71
N GLY A 216 18.50 -9.66 -6.75
CA GLY A 216 18.36 -8.23 -7.06
C GLY A 216 16.92 -7.89 -7.45
N PHE A 217 16.30 -8.73 -8.27
CA PHE A 217 14.89 -8.57 -8.61
C PHE A 217 13.97 -8.85 -7.41
N TYR A 218 14.31 -9.84 -6.56
CA TYR A 218 13.56 -10.11 -5.34
C TYR A 218 13.61 -8.93 -4.35
N GLU A 219 14.76 -8.30 -4.20
CA GLU A 219 14.92 -7.09 -3.39
C GLU A 219 14.08 -5.93 -3.92
N TRP A 220 14.03 -5.75 -5.25
CA TRP A 220 13.10 -4.80 -5.88
C TRP A 220 11.63 -5.14 -5.56
N LEU A 221 11.25 -6.42 -5.54
CA LEU A 221 9.91 -6.83 -5.10
C LEU A 221 9.68 -6.56 -3.60
N CYS A 222 10.68 -6.75 -2.74
CA CYS A 222 10.61 -6.48 -1.30
C CYS A 222 10.45 -4.99 -0.97
N HIS A 223 10.84 -4.09 -1.87
CA HIS A 223 10.49 -2.67 -1.72
C HIS A 223 9.00 -2.37 -1.99
N ARG A 224 8.26 -3.34 -2.54
CA ARG A 224 6.87 -3.21 -3.02
C ARG A 224 5.96 -4.22 -2.37
N LEU A 225 6.25 -4.59 -1.12
CA LEU A 225 5.53 -5.63 -0.40
C LEU A 225 4.01 -5.40 -0.51
N ASP A 226 3.47 -4.21 -0.23
CA ASP A 226 2.01 -3.89 -0.26
C ASP A 226 1.29 -4.35 -1.52
N ARG A 227 1.99 -4.36 -2.65
CA ARG A 227 1.41 -4.63 -3.95
C ARG A 227 1.34 -6.12 -4.27
N TRP A 228 2.00 -6.97 -3.49
CA TRP A 228 2.09 -8.41 -3.75
C TRP A 228 0.73 -9.09 -3.86
N GLU A 229 -0.24 -8.70 -3.05
CA GLU A 229 -1.60 -9.22 -3.12
C GLU A 229 -2.31 -8.78 -4.40
N ALA A 230 -2.30 -7.48 -4.71
CA ALA A 230 -2.89 -6.95 -5.94
C ALA A 230 -2.24 -7.56 -7.20
N TRP A 231 -0.93 -7.75 -7.18
CA TRP A 231 -0.20 -8.43 -8.25
C TRP A 231 -0.55 -9.91 -8.35
N ALA A 232 -0.76 -10.60 -7.23
CA ALA A 232 -1.23 -11.99 -7.23
C ALA A 232 -2.64 -12.11 -7.80
N GLU A 233 -3.56 -11.20 -7.45
CA GLU A 233 -4.88 -11.14 -8.09
C GLU A 233 -4.78 -10.95 -9.59
N ARG A 234 -3.89 -10.05 -10.05
CA ARG A 234 -3.66 -9.82 -11.48
C ARG A 234 -3.14 -11.07 -12.20
N GLY A 235 -2.18 -11.76 -11.59
CA GLY A 235 -1.63 -13.02 -12.11
C GLY A 235 -2.67 -14.15 -12.17
N SER A 236 -3.54 -14.24 -11.16
CA SER A 236 -4.63 -15.23 -11.12
C SER A 236 -5.75 -14.93 -12.13
N ALA A 237 -6.20 -13.68 -12.23
CA ALA A 237 -7.36 -13.30 -13.04
C ALA A 237 -7.07 -13.19 -14.54
N TYR A 238 -5.89 -12.67 -14.90
CA TYR A 238 -5.55 -12.35 -16.30
C TYR A 238 -4.40 -13.20 -16.86
N GLY A 239 -3.85 -14.10 -16.04
CA GLY A 239 -2.77 -15.01 -16.40
C GLY A 239 -1.38 -14.45 -16.17
N SER A 240 -0.38 -15.33 -16.18
CA SER A 240 1.01 -15.03 -15.80
C SER A 240 1.70 -14.02 -16.73
N ASN A 241 1.30 -13.93 -18.01
CA ASN A 241 1.89 -12.98 -18.97
C ASN A 241 1.53 -11.52 -18.65
N GLU A 242 0.29 -11.25 -18.26
CA GLU A 242 -0.16 -9.90 -17.91
C GLU A 242 0.56 -9.37 -16.69
N LEU A 243 0.75 -10.21 -15.66
CA LEU A 243 1.57 -9.85 -14.51
C LEU A 243 3.03 -9.58 -14.91
N THR A 244 3.61 -10.41 -15.80
CA THR A 244 4.99 -10.19 -16.27
C THR A 244 5.13 -8.84 -16.96
N MET A 245 4.20 -8.50 -17.87
CA MET A 245 4.20 -7.23 -18.58
C MET A 245 4.03 -6.05 -17.62
N HIS A 246 3.12 -6.18 -16.65
CA HIS A 246 2.92 -5.17 -15.60
C HIS A 246 4.20 -4.94 -14.78
N LEU A 247 4.85 -6.01 -14.31
CA LEU A 247 6.09 -5.88 -13.54
C LEU A 247 7.22 -5.25 -14.35
N LEU A 248 7.33 -5.56 -15.65
CA LEU A 248 8.30 -4.92 -16.56
C LEU A 248 8.01 -3.42 -16.73
N GLN A 249 6.73 -3.05 -16.89
CA GLN A 249 6.27 -1.67 -16.99
C GLN A 249 6.59 -0.86 -15.73
N VAL A 250 6.30 -1.42 -14.55
CA VAL A 250 6.60 -0.79 -13.25
C VAL A 250 8.12 -0.71 -13.03
N ALA A 251 8.88 -1.74 -13.37
CA ALA A 251 10.34 -1.73 -13.25
C ALA A 251 10.99 -0.70 -14.18
N ALA A 252 10.53 -0.60 -15.43
CA ALA A 252 11.02 0.40 -16.39
C ALA A 252 10.72 1.84 -15.91
N ALA A 253 9.54 2.06 -15.33
CA ALA A 253 9.18 3.35 -14.73
C ALA A 253 10.05 3.70 -13.52
N ALA A 254 10.30 2.73 -12.63
CA ALA A 254 11.21 2.91 -11.49
C ALA A 254 12.66 3.23 -11.93
N LEU A 255 13.13 2.64 -13.04
CA LEU A 255 14.43 2.97 -13.61
C LEU A 255 14.46 4.40 -14.15
N ALA A 256 13.40 4.84 -14.84
CA ALA A 256 13.30 6.22 -15.34
C ALA A 256 13.38 7.24 -14.20
N ASP A 257 12.73 6.95 -13.07
CA ASP A 257 12.80 7.78 -11.86
C ASP A 257 14.21 7.87 -11.26
N GLY A 258 14.99 6.79 -11.31
CA GLY A 258 16.40 6.78 -10.86
C GLY A 258 17.38 7.43 -11.84
N THR A 259 16.95 7.70 -13.08
CA THR A 259 17.81 8.25 -14.15
C THR A 259 17.64 9.77 -14.32
N GLU A 260 16.60 10.38 -13.72
CA GLU A 260 16.47 11.84 -13.73
C GLU A 260 17.52 12.48 -12.79
N PRO A 261 18.42 13.35 -13.29
CA PRO A 261 19.29 14.10 -12.42
C PRO A 261 18.44 15.03 -11.55
N ALA A 262 18.71 15.02 -10.23
CA ALA A 262 18.10 15.95 -9.28
C ALA A 262 18.14 17.37 -9.85
N LYS A 263 17.00 17.87 -10.33
CA LYS A 263 16.89 19.20 -10.93
C LYS A 263 17.06 20.25 -9.85
N GLY A 264 18.32 20.63 -9.62
CA GLY A 264 18.78 21.98 -9.34
C GLY A 264 18.12 22.70 -8.17
N GLY A 265 18.63 22.44 -6.97
CA GLY A 265 18.75 23.51 -5.98
C GLY A 265 19.63 24.61 -6.57
N ARG A 266 19.02 25.73 -6.99
CA ARG A 266 19.76 26.95 -7.32
C ARG A 266 20.37 27.47 -6.02
N ALA A 267 21.66 27.19 -5.82
CA ALA A 267 22.49 28.00 -4.95
C ALA A 267 22.53 29.42 -5.54
N SER A 268 21.89 30.38 -4.87
CA SER A 268 22.19 31.80 -5.07
C SER A 268 23.62 32.03 -4.59
N PRO A 269 24.54 32.53 -5.44
CA PRO A 269 25.80 33.04 -4.96
C PRO A 269 25.56 34.41 -4.33
N LEU A 270 26.10 34.56 -3.12
CA LEU A 270 26.29 35.83 -2.43
C LEU A 270 26.91 36.88 -3.36
N THR A 271 26.24 38.03 -3.48
CA THR A 271 26.85 39.36 -3.55
C THR A 271 25.83 40.39 -3.08
#